data_AF-A0A5S9M6N1-F1
#
_entry.id   AF-A0A5S9M6N1-F1
#
_cell.length_a   1.000
_cell.length_b   1.000
_cell.length_c   1.000
_cell.angle_alpha   90.00
_cell.angle_beta   90.00
_cell.angle_gamma   90.00
#
_symmetry.space_group_name_H-M   'P 1'
#
loop_
_entity.id
_entity.type
_entity.pdbx_description
1 polymer ?
#
loop_
_entity_poly.entity_id
_entity_poly.type
_entity_poly.pdbx_seq_one_letter_code
_entity_poly.pdbx_strand_id
1 'polypeptide(L)' 'MAAFRGSEAWDLHPGHILIDENQCVTGVIDWSEVGVGDVSADFLSHQLLFGKEGLTKLIHAYEKKSRRENLARNG' A
#
# COMPACT_ATOMS: atom_id res chain seq x y z
N MET A 1 -13.28 5.04 14.17
CA MET A 1 -12.37 4.87 13.02
C MET A 1 -11.92 3.41 13.00
N ALA A 2 -12.05 2.71 11.88
CA ALA A 2 -11.49 1.37 11.76
C ALA A 2 -9.97 1.51 11.68
N ALA A 3 -9.24 0.86 12.59
CA ALA A 3 -7.79 0.78 12.53
C ALA A 3 -7.41 -0.28 11.50
N PHE A 4 -6.68 0.10 10.45
CA PHE A 4 -6.14 -0.84 9.49
C PHE A 4 -4.87 -1.48 10.09
N ARG A 5 -5.06 -2.53 10.90
CA ARG A 5 -3.93 -3.27 11.46
C ARG A 5 -3.44 -4.33 10.48
N GLY A 6 -2.14 -4.32 10.19
CA GLY A 6 -1.50 -5.23 9.25
C GLY A 6 0.02 -5.21 9.40
N SER A 7 0.71 -5.97 8.54
CA SER A 7 2.15 -5.77 8.36
C SER A 7 2.38 -4.45 7.63
N GLU A 8 3.23 -3.62 8.21
CA GLU A 8 3.55 -2.25 7.76
C GLU A 8 5.03 -2.21 7.37
N ALA A 9 5.32 -1.56 6.24
CA ALA A 9 6.67 -1.23 5.81
C ALA A 9 6.87 0.26 6.03
N TRP A 10 7.35 0.63 7.23
CA TRP A 10 7.42 2.02 7.70
C TRP A 10 8.21 2.96 6.78
N ASP A 11 9.02 2.41 5.86
CA ASP A 11 9.80 3.14 4.87
C ASP A 11 9.34 2.89 3.41
N LEU A 12 8.03 2.73 3.20
CA LEU A 12 7.48 2.51 1.86
C LEU A 12 7.42 3.82 1.06
N HIS A 13 8.45 4.11 0.26
CA HIS A 13 8.48 5.24 -0.68
C HIS A 13 8.99 4.81 -2.07
N PRO A 14 8.91 5.64 -3.13
CA PRO A 14 9.26 5.21 -4.49
C PRO A 14 10.68 4.66 -4.66
N GLY A 15 11.63 5.05 -3.78
CA GLY A 15 12.99 4.49 -3.81
C GLY A 15 13.05 3.02 -3.44
N HIS A 16 12.03 2.50 -2.75
CA HIS A 16 11.91 1.11 -2.31
C HIS A 16 10.90 0.29 -3.13
N ILE A 17 10.33 0.87 -4.19
CA ILE A 17 9.35 0.21 -5.06
C ILE A 17 10.01 -0.12 -6.41
N LEU A 18 10.07 -1.41 -6.73
CA LEU A 18 10.53 -1.88 -8.04
C LEU A 18 9.37 -1.85 -9.03
N ILE A 19 9.63 -1.30 -10.22
CA ILE A 19 8.66 -1.26 -11.33
C ILE A 19 9.22 -1.96 -12.57
N ASP A 20 8.34 -2.58 -13.35
CA ASP A 20 8.70 -3.09 -14.68
C ASP A 20 8.56 -2.01 -15.78
N GLU A 21 8.84 -2.41 -17.02
CA GLU A 21 8.71 -1.54 -18.20
C GLU A 21 7.29 -1.01 -18.44
N ASN A 22 6.27 -1.69 -17.90
CA ASN A 22 4.87 -1.31 -18.00
C ASN A 22 4.40 -0.44 -16.81
N GLN A 23 5.33 0.00 -15.94
CA GLN A 23 5.04 0.75 -14.72
C GLN A 23 4.23 -0.03 -13.68
N CYS A 24 4.27 -1.37 -13.72
CA CYS A 24 3.66 -2.23 -12.71
C CYS A 24 4.63 -2.45 -11.55
N VAL A 25 4.14 -2.36 -10.32
CA VAL A 25 4.91 -2.72 -9.13
C VAL A 25 5.21 -4.22 -9.15
N THR A 26 6.48 -4.59 -9.11
CA THR A 26 6.95 -5.98 -9.14
C THR A 26 7.61 -6.43 -7.84
N GLY A 27 8.01 -5.50 -6.98
CA GLY A 27 8.61 -5.82 -5.69
C GLY A 27 8.75 -4.60 -4.78
N VAL A 28 9.00 -4.89 -3.50
CA VAL A 28 9.37 -3.92 -2.47
C VAL A 28 10.67 -4.40 -1.82
N ILE A 29 11.62 -3.48 -1.64
CA ILE A 29 12.93 -3.74 -1.05
C ILE A 29 13.10 -2.99 0.28
N ASP A 30 14.21 -3.25 0.96
CA ASP A 30 14.57 -2.64 2.25
C ASP A 30 13.51 -2.80 3.35
N TRP A 31 13.35 -4.05 3.80
CA TRP A 31 12.39 -4.45 4.84
C TRP A 31 12.94 -4.27 6.27
N SER A 32 14.00 -3.49 6.45
CA SER A 32 14.68 -3.33 7.74
C SER A 32 13.75 -2.77 8.83
N GLU A 33 12.76 -1.96 8.43
CA GLU A 33 11.77 -1.30 9.30
C GLU A 33 10.39 -1.99 9.31
N VAL A 34 10.30 -3.28 8.97
CA VAL A 34 9.01 -3.99 8.95
C VAL A 34 8.43 -4.20 10.36
N GLY A 35 7.14 -3.93 10.51
CA GLY A 35 6.42 -4.05 11.79
C GLY A 35 5.01 -4.64 11.64
N VAL A 36 4.33 -4.81 12.77
CA VAL A 36 2.88 -5.07 12.82
C VAL A 36 2.21 -3.92 13.54
N GLY A 37 1.39 -3.16 12.84
CA GLY A 37 0.83 -1.92 13.35
C GLY A 37 -0.18 -1.30 12.41
N ASP A 38 -0.25 0.03 12.40
CA ASP A 38 -1.18 0.80 11.58
C ASP A 38 -0.57 1.06 10.19
N VAL A 39 -1.07 0.33 9.20
CA VAL A 39 -0.58 0.42 7.81
C VAL A 39 -0.80 1.78 7.17
N SER A 40 -1.47 2.73 7.84
CA SER A 40 -1.64 4.10 7.33
C SER A 40 -0.31 4.81 7.08
N ALA A 41 0.76 4.44 7.79
CA ALA A 41 2.10 4.96 7.57
C ALA A 41 2.59 4.73 6.12
N ASP A 42 2.32 3.55 5.56
CA ASP A 42 2.71 3.14 4.21
C ASP A 42 2.05 4.00 3.10
N PHE A 43 0.98 4.73 3.42
CA PHE A 43 0.27 5.60 2.47
C PHE A 43 0.80 7.05 2.48
N LEU A 44 1.58 7.46 3.50
CA LEU A 44 2.04 8.83 3.68
C LEU A 44 2.89 9.30 2.50
N SER A 45 3.78 8.45 2.01
CA SER A 45 4.64 8.74 0.86
C SER A 45 3.82 9.08 -0.38
N HIS A 46 2.70 8.38 -0.58
CA HIS A 46 1.82 8.63 -1.71
C HIS A 46 1.08 9.96 -1.59
N GLN A 47 0.66 10.32 -0.37
CA GLN A 47 0.08 11.64 -0.09
C GLN A 47 1.08 12.77 -0.31
N LEU A 48 2.34 12.61 0.10
CA LEU A 48 3.40 13.61 -0.06
C LEU A 48 3.74 13.86 -1.53
N LEU A 49 3.74 12.81 -2.35
CA LEU A 49 4.17 12.88 -3.75
C LEU A 49 3.04 13.24 -4.72
N PHE A 50 1.82 12.74 -4.47
CA PHE A 50 0.71 12.81 -5.42
C PHE A 50 -0.51 13.55 -4.86
N GLY A 51 -0.41 14.07 -3.64
CA GLY A 51 -1.48 14.79 -2.96
C GLY A 51 -2.72 13.93 -2.72
N LYS A 52 -3.81 14.62 -2.37
CA LYS A 52 -5.09 13.99 -2.01
C LYS A 52 -5.67 13.14 -3.14
N GLU A 53 -5.51 13.56 -4.40
CA GLU A 53 -6.05 12.82 -5.53
C GLU A 53 -5.33 11.48 -5.72
N GLY A 54 -4.00 11.47 -5.67
CA GLY A 54 -3.21 10.24 -5.71
C GLY A 54 -3.54 9.32 -4.54
N LEU A 55 -3.57 9.85 -3.32
CA LEU A 55 -3.93 9.07 -2.12
C LEU A 55 -5.33 8.42 -2.27
N THR A 56 -6.30 9.18 -2.78
CA THR A 56 -7.67 8.66 -2.99
C THR A 56 -7.69 7.50 -3.99
N LYS A 57 -6.94 7.62 -5.09
CA LYS A 57 -6.82 6.53 -6.08
C LYS A 57 -6.18 5.28 -5.47
N LEU A 58 -5.12 5.46 -4.66
CA LEU A 58 -4.44 4.36 -3.98
C LEU A 58 -5.37 3.63 -2.99
N ILE A 59 -6.11 4.38 -2.15
CA ILE A 59 -7.07 3.79 -1.19
C ILE A 59 -8.16 3.00 -1.92
N HIS A 60 -8.76 3.56 -2.98
CA HIS A 60 -9.76 2.84 -3.76
C HIS A 60 -9.22 1.55 -4.39
N ALA A 61 -7.99 1.57 -4.90
CA ALA A 61 -7.35 0.38 -5.46
C ALA A 61 -7.12 -0.69 -4.38
N TYR A 62 -6.66 -0.29 -3.20
CA TYR A 62 -6.47 -1.16 -2.05
C TYR A 62 -7.78 -1.82 -1.60
N GLU A 63 -8.83 -1.03 -1.38
CA GLU A 63 -10.15 -1.54 -0.97
C GLU A 63 -10.75 -2.52 -1.99
N LYS A 64 -10.63 -2.21 -3.28
CA LYS A 64 -11.13 -3.06 -4.37
C LYS A 64 -10.44 -4.43 -4.36
N LYS A 65 -9.12 -4.47 -4.13
CA LYS A 65 -8.36 -5.72 -4.07
C LYS A 65 -8.74 -6.54 -2.83
N SER A 66 -8.75 -5.92 -1.65
CA SER A 66 -9.16 -6.57 -0.40
C SER A 66 -10.59 -7.13 -0.47
N ARG A 67 -11.51 -6.41 -1.09
CA ARG A 67 -12.88 -6.89 -1.33
C ARG A 67 -12.91 -8.12 -2.26
N ARG A 68 -12.16 -8.08 -3.36
CA ARG A 68 -12.04 -9.20 -4.31
C ARG A 68 -11.49 -10.45 -3.65
N GLU A 69 -10.47 -10.30 -2.81
CA GLU A 69 -9.89 -11.42 -2.05
C GLU A 69 -10.89 -12.01 -1.05
N ASN A 70 -11.66 -11.17 -0.35
CA ASN A 70 -12.71 -11.65 0.55
C ASN A 70 -13.85 -12.39 -0.18
N LEU A 71 -14.26 -11.92 -1.36
CA LEU A 71 -15.24 -12.63 -2.21
C LEU A 71 -14.70 -13.97 -2.69
N ALA A 72 -13.42 -14.04 -3.09
CA ALA A 72 -12.80 -15.28 -3.53
C ALA A 72 -12.61 -16.32 -2.40
N ARG A 73 -12.54 -15.87 -1.14
CA ARG A 73 -12.40 -16.76 0.04
C ARG A 73 -13.72 -17.25 0.62
N ASN A 74 -14.82 -16.54 0.39
CA ASN A 74 -16.12 -16.79 0.99
C ASN A 74 -17.21 -17.20 -0.03
N GLY A 75 -16.83 -17.41 -1.29
CA GLY A 75 -17.72 -17.82 -2.38
C GLY A 75 -17.56 -19.28 -2.77
#